data_AF-A0A2N9G1V7-F1
#
_entry.id   AF-A0A2N9G1V7-F1
#
_cell.length_a   1.000
_cell.length_b   1.000
_cell.length_c   1.000
_cell.angle_alpha   90.00
_cell.angle_beta   90.00
_cell.angle_gamma   90.00
#
_symmetry.space_group_name_H-M   'P 1'
#
loop_
_entity.id
_entity.type
_entity.pdbx_description
1 polymer ?
#
loop_
_entity_poly.entity_id
_entity_poly.type
_entity_poly.pdbx_seq_one_letter_code
_entity_poly.pdbx_strand_id
1 'polypeptide(L)'
;MATPLPGLYRRALPSPPAIEFASPEGKKLFTEALGCGTMEGFFKLISYYQTQSEPAYCGLAPSLSSSMPSLSILEGNGKGSSCCEIVVPCAGPWRWFDDSMLDCCEPLAKIKAEGITFGNVACLAHCNGAKVETFRTSESTVDDFHKSCQLI
;
A
#
# COMPACT_ATOMS: atom_id res chain seq x y z
N MET A 1 -10.11 19.91 -36.39
CA MET A 1 -10.39 20.02 -34.95
C MET A 1 -9.93 18.72 -34.31
N ALA A 2 -9.01 18.78 -33.34
CA ALA A 2 -8.49 17.59 -32.66
C ALA A 2 -9.54 17.07 -31.69
N THR A 3 -9.88 15.78 -31.78
CA THR A 3 -10.68 15.07 -30.78
C THR A 3 -9.94 15.07 -29.45
N PRO A 4 -10.55 15.49 -28.33
CA PRO A 4 -9.92 15.41 -27.02
C PRO A 4 -9.61 13.94 -26.72
N LEU A 5 -8.37 13.63 -26.36
CA LEU A 5 -8.02 12.32 -25.83
C LEU A 5 -8.89 12.05 -24.59
N PRO A 6 -9.46 10.84 -24.41
CA PRO A 6 -10.25 10.52 -23.24
C PRO A 6 -9.38 10.61 -21.98
N GLY A 7 -9.50 11.71 -21.25
CA GLY A 7 -8.75 11.98 -20.02
C GLY A 7 -9.58 11.71 -18.76
N LEU A 8 -8.96 11.08 -17.77
CA LEU A 8 -9.50 10.91 -16.42
C LEU A 8 -8.91 11.97 -15.48
N TYR A 9 -9.11 13.26 -15.79
CA TYR A 9 -8.56 14.35 -14.97
C TYR A 9 -9.62 14.95 -14.05
N ARG A 10 -9.36 14.95 -12.73
CA ARG A 10 -10.18 15.60 -11.69
C ARG A 10 -11.69 15.33 -11.79
N ARG A 11 -12.08 14.06 -11.98
CA ARG A 11 -13.49 13.67 -11.91
C ARG A 11 -14.02 13.89 -10.49
N ALA A 12 -15.26 14.36 -10.39
CA ALA A 12 -15.94 14.50 -9.11
C ALA A 12 -16.09 13.12 -8.45
N LEU A 13 -15.93 13.09 -7.12
CA LEU A 13 -16.16 11.88 -6.34
C LEU A 13 -17.65 11.49 -6.40
N PRO A 14 -17.99 10.20 -6.42
CA PRO A 14 -19.35 9.73 -6.26
C PRO A 14 -19.82 9.99 -4.82
N SER A 15 -20.33 11.19 -4.57
CA SER A 15 -20.88 11.63 -3.29
C SER A 15 -22.40 11.74 -3.39
N PRO A 16 -23.16 11.10 -2.49
CA PRO A 16 -22.76 10.20 -1.40
C PRO A 16 -22.42 8.77 -1.90
N PRO A 17 -21.57 7.98 -1.20
CA PRO A 17 -21.09 8.19 0.17
C PRO A 17 -19.66 8.73 0.29
N ALA A 18 -18.94 8.99 -0.81
CA ALA A 18 -17.55 9.42 -0.73
C ALA A 18 -17.40 10.89 -0.26
N ILE A 19 -16.47 11.14 0.66
CA ILE A 19 -16.09 12.46 1.17
C ILE A 19 -14.61 12.69 0.85
N GLU A 20 -14.29 13.85 0.28
CA GLU A 20 -12.90 14.20 -0.02
C GLU A 20 -12.10 14.43 1.27
N PHE A 21 -10.94 13.78 1.40
CA PHE A 21 -10.09 13.87 2.60
C PHE A 21 -9.65 15.30 2.95
N ALA A 22 -9.31 16.11 1.94
CA ALA A 22 -8.86 17.49 2.13
C ALA A 22 -9.99 18.50 2.41
N SER A 23 -11.25 18.08 2.31
CA SER A 23 -12.41 18.92 2.58
C SER A 23 -12.55 19.27 4.08
N PRO A 24 -13.32 20.32 4.45
CA PRO A 24 -13.60 20.63 5.85
C PRO A 24 -14.24 19.46 6.62
N GLU A 25 -15.12 18.71 5.95
CA GLU A 25 -15.77 17.53 6.53
C GLU A 25 -14.78 16.37 6.73
N GLY A 26 -13.94 16.08 5.73
CA GLY A 26 -12.90 15.06 5.82
C GLY A 26 -11.89 15.34 6.95
N LYS A 27 -11.46 16.60 7.11
CA LYS A 27 -10.59 17.02 8.22
C LYS A 27 -11.24 16.84 9.59
N LYS A 28 -12.55 17.12 9.69
CA LYS A 28 -13.31 16.91 10.93
C LYS A 28 -13.35 15.43 11.31
N LEU A 29 -13.71 14.56 10.36
CA LEU A 29 -13.73 13.10 10.57
C LEU A 29 -12.34 12.56 10.96
N PHE A 30 -11.28 13.03 10.30
CA PHE A 30 -9.91 12.64 10.65
C PHE A 30 -9.54 13.05 12.08
N THR A 31 -9.94 14.26 12.50
CA THR A 31 -9.65 14.78 13.84
C THR A 31 -10.41 14.00 14.92
N GLU A 32 -11.66 13.64 14.65
CA GLU A 32 -12.47 12.79 15.53
C GLU A 32 -11.88 11.37 15.64
N ALA A 33 -11.52 10.75 14.53
CA ALA A 33 -10.93 9.42 14.49
C ALA A 33 -9.55 9.37 15.20
N LEU A 34 -8.76 10.45 15.07
CA LEU A 34 -7.51 10.62 15.79
C LEU A 34 -7.74 10.78 17.29
N GLY A 35 -8.74 11.57 17.70
CA GLY A 35 -9.14 11.70 19.11
C GLY A 35 -9.61 10.38 19.73
N CYS A 36 -10.17 9.46 18.93
CA CYS A 36 -10.56 8.12 19.35
C CYS A 36 -9.40 7.09 19.32
N GLY A 37 -8.20 7.47 18.86
CA GLY A 37 -7.03 6.59 18.80
C GLY A 37 -7.00 5.60 17.63
N THR A 38 -7.99 5.63 16.73
CA THR A 38 -8.12 4.70 15.59
C THR A 38 -7.30 5.09 14.35
N MET A 39 -6.60 6.24 14.39
CA MET A 39 -5.92 6.82 13.23
C MET A 39 -4.40 6.96 13.45
N GLU A 40 -3.84 6.34 14.49
CA GLU A 40 -2.40 6.42 14.80
C GLU A 40 -1.52 5.82 13.69
N GLY A 41 -1.99 4.77 13.02
CA GLY A 41 -1.31 4.18 11.86
C GLY A 41 -1.09 5.14 10.70
N PHE A 42 -1.93 6.19 10.56
CA PHE A 42 -1.84 7.16 9.47
C PHE A 42 -0.50 7.89 9.45
N PHE A 43 0.05 8.28 10.60
CA PHE A 43 1.31 9.03 10.66
C PHE A 43 2.50 8.23 10.12
N LYS A 44 2.49 6.91 10.33
CA LYS A 44 3.51 6.04 9.78
C LYS A 44 3.34 5.87 8.26
N LEU A 45 2.10 5.68 7.80
CA LEU A 45 1.80 5.49 6.38
C LEU A 45 2.07 6.75 5.54
N ILE A 46 1.67 7.93 6.03
CA ILE A 46 1.81 9.19 5.29
C ILE A 46 3.28 9.56 5.06
N SER A 47 4.16 9.18 5.98
CA SER A 47 5.61 9.43 5.91
C SER A 47 6.28 8.72 4.72
N TYR A 48 5.69 7.62 4.25
CA TYR A 48 6.17 6.82 3.11
C TYR A 48 5.20 6.83 1.93
N TYR A 49 4.23 7.75 1.90
CA TYR A 49 3.21 7.77 0.87
C TYR A 49 3.81 8.12 -0.50
N GLN A 50 3.61 7.24 -1.48
CA GLN A 50 4.10 7.42 -2.85
C GLN A 50 2.98 7.22 -3.86
N THR A 51 3.05 7.99 -4.95
CA THR A 51 2.17 7.80 -6.10
C THR A 51 2.63 6.57 -6.88
N GLN A 52 1.70 5.70 -7.27
CA GLN A 52 1.99 4.55 -8.11
C GLN A 52 2.68 4.97 -9.42
N SER A 53 3.79 4.31 -9.74
CA SER A 53 4.57 4.60 -10.96
C SER A 53 3.86 4.14 -12.23
N GLU A 54 3.06 3.07 -12.13
CA GLU A 54 2.30 2.49 -13.22
C GLU A 54 0.83 2.29 -12.80
N PRO A 55 -0.15 2.36 -13.72
CA PRO A 55 -1.58 2.16 -13.41
C PRO A 55 -1.88 0.83 -12.71
N ALA A 56 -1.12 -0.22 -13.03
CA ALA A 56 -1.31 -1.56 -12.49
C ALA A 56 -0.55 -1.82 -11.16
N TYR A 57 0.26 -0.88 -10.68
CA TYR A 57 1.10 -1.04 -9.48
C TYR A 57 0.43 -0.58 -8.18
N CYS A 58 -0.89 -0.41 -8.18
CA CYS A 58 -1.63 0.03 -6.99
C CYS A 58 -1.47 -0.91 -5.78
N GLY A 59 -1.22 -2.21 -6.00
CA GLY A 59 -0.92 -3.15 -4.92
C GLY A 59 0.54 -3.20 -4.47
N LEU A 60 1.45 -2.54 -5.20
CA LEU A 60 2.89 -2.48 -4.89
C LEU A 60 3.25 -1.18 -4.13
N ALA A 61 2.93 -0.02 -4.72
CA ALA A 61 3.44 1.27 -4.24
C ALA A 61 2.83 1.77 -2.93
N PRO A 62 1.52 2.05 -2.84
CA PRO A 62 0.95 2.60 -1.60
C PRO A 62 0.69 1.52 -0.54
N SER A 63 0.51 0.25 -0.92
CA SER A 63 0.10 -0.82 0.00
C SER A 63 1.25 -1.61 0.61
N LEU A 64 2.30 -1.92 -0.16
CA LEU A 64 3.45 -2.70 0.32
C LEU A 64 4.68 -1.82 0.55
N SER A 65 5.03 -0.94 -0.40
CA SER A 65 6.20 -0.06 -0.26
C SER A 65 6.06 0.97 0.87
N SER A 66 4.85 1.48 1.14
CA SER A 66 4.63 2.36 2.31
C SER A 66 4.45 1.60 3.63
N SER A 67 3.94 0.36 3.61
CA SER A 67 3.70 -0.43 4.84
C SER A 67 4.95 -1.13 5.36
N MET A 68 5.84 -1.59 4.46
CA MET A 68 7.07 -2.30 4.85
C MET A 68 8.05 -1.45 5.68
N PRO A 69 8.39 -0.19 5.29
CA PRO A 69 9.15 0.71 6.14
C PRO A 69 8.41 1.06 7.43
N SER A 70 7.08 1.21 7.38
CA SER A 70 6.26 1.54 8.57
C SER A 70 6.25 0.42 9.62
N LEU A 71 6.55 -0.81 9.20
CA LEU A 71 6.70 -2.00 10.03
C LEU A 71 8.16 -2.27 10.45
N SER A 72 9.09 -1.34 10.21
CA SER A 72 10.53 -1.50 10.49
C SER A 72 11.15 -2.75 9.83
N ILE A 73 10.59 -3.23 8.72
CA ILE A 73 11.13 -4.41 8.00
C ILE A 73 12.53 -4.11 7.42
N LEU A 74 12.87 -2.83 7.27
CA LEU A 74 14.22 -2.37 6.92
C LEU A 74 15.26 -2.52 8.07
N GLU A 75 14.84 -2.72 9.31
CA GLU A 75 15.71 -2.59 10.50
C GLU A 75 16.20 -3.92 11.12
N GLY A 76 16.00 -5.08 10.49
CA GLY A 76 16.64 -6.28 11.02
C GLY A 76 16.42 -7.59 10.27
N ASN A 77 17.45 -8.08 9.58
CA ASN A 77 18.46 -8.94 10.20
C ASN A 77 19.33 -9.58 9.12
N GLY A 78 20.65 -9.52 9.30
CA GLY A 78 21.62 -10.31 8.52
C GLY A 78 21.41 -11.81 8.72
N LYS A 79 20.39 -12.37 8.07
CA LYS A 79 20.20 -13.80 7.92
C LYS A 79 20.05 -14.08 6.44
N GLY A 80 21.09 -14.71 5.90
CA GLY A 80 21.17 -15.16 4.52
C GLY A 80 19.94 -15.97 4.14
N SER A 81 19.14 -15.39 3.28
CA SER A 81 18.28 -16.10 2.34
C SER A 81 18.31 -15.27 1.08
N SER A 82 18.67 -15.94 -0.01
CA SER A 82 19.05 -15.46 -1.35
C SER A 82 18.03 -14.57 -2.10
N CYS A 83 17.04 -13.97 -1.45
CA CYS A 83 16.04 -13.13 -2.08
C CYS A 83 16.09 -11.74 -1.44
N CYS A 84 16.37 -10.73 -2.28
CA CYS A 84 16.46 -9.31 -1.94
C CYS A 84 17.69 -8.91 -1.12
N GLU A 85 18.85 -8.79 -1.79
CA GLU A 85 19.73 -7.66 -1.46
C GLU A 85 18.94 -6.38 -1.73
N ILE A 86 18.27 -5.84 -0.71
CA ILE A 86 17.65 -4.51 -0.73
C ILE A 86 18.79 -3.49 -0.77
N VAL A 87 19.42 -3.36 -1.93
CA VAL A 87 20.44 -2.38 -2.25
C VAL A 87 20.29 -2.06 -3.73
N VAL A 88 19.79 -0.86 -4.04
CA VAL A 88 20.05 -0.26 -5.36
C VAL A 88 21.57 -0.08 -5.45
N PRO A 89 22.30 -0.74 -6.39
CA PRO A 89 23.77 -0.72 -6.40
C PRO A 89 24.38 0.69 -6.53
N CYS A 90 23.58 1.68 -6.93
CA CYS A 90 24.01 3.04 -7.23
C CYS A 90 23.63 4.09 -6.17
N ALA A 91 23.10 3.69 -5.01
CA ALA A 91 22.48 4.60 -4.03
C ALA A 91 23.31 4.91 -2.76
N GLY A 92 24.57 4.48 -2.65
CA GLY A 92 25.38 4.76 -1.46
C GLY A 92 24.81 4.12 -0.17
N PRO A 93 24.92 4.75 1.02
CA PRO A 93 24.50 4.16 2.30
C PRO A 93 22.97 4.15 2.53
N TRP A 94 22.18 4.67 1.59
CA TRP A 94 20.75 4.89 1.73
C TRP A 94 19.96 3.61 1.42
N ARG A 95 18.90 3.35 2.20
CA ARG A 95 18.00 2.21 2.01
C ARG A 95 16.55 2.68 1.94
N TRP A 96 15.85 2.30 0.88
CA TRP A 96 14.42 2.55 0.70
C TRP A 96 13.81 1.40 -0.10
N PHE A 97 12.47 1.28 -0.03
CA PHE A 97 11.70 0.37 -0.89
C PHE A 97 11.22 1.10 -2.14
N ASP A 98 11.27 0.40 -3.26
CA ASP A 98 10.73 0.84 -4.55
C ASP A 98 9.90 -0.30 -5.16
N ASP A 99 8.89 0.04 -5.94
CA ASP A 99 8.00 -0.93 -6.61
C ASP A 99 8.77 -1.95 -7.46
N SER A 100 9.90 -1.53 -8.03
CA SER A 100 10.76 -2.39 -8.85
C SER A 100 11.50 -3.48 -8.08
N MET A 101 11.50 -3.44 -6.74
CA MET A 101 12.16 -4.43 -5.88
C MET A 101 11.26 -5.63 -5.51
N LEU A 102 9.97 -5.60 -5.90
CA LEU A 102 8.95 -6.56 -5.46
C LEU A 102 8.63 -7.60 -6.56
N ASP A 103 9.57 -8.51 -6.86
CA ASP A 103 9.47 -9.47 -7.98
C ASP A 103 9.40 -10.96 -7.56
N CYS A 104 9.30 -11.26 -6.26
CA CYS A 104 9.49 -12.62 -5.75
C CYS A 104 8.34 -13.61 -6.02
N CYS A 105 7.10 -13.16 -6.21
CA CYS A 105 5.93 -14.04 -6.40
C CYS A 105 5.37 -14.01 -7.84
N GLU A 106 5.58 -12.91 -8.56
CA GLU A 106 5.07 -12.72 -9.92
C GLU A 106 6.01 -11.77 -10.67
N PRO A 107 6.37 -12.02 -11.94
CA PRO A 107 7.21 -11.12 -12.69
C PRO A 107 6.58 -9.73 -12.86
N LEU A 108 7.37 -8.67 -12.65
CA LEU A 108 6.92 -7.28 -12.79
C LEU A 108 6.28 -6.98 -14.16
N ALA A 109 6.76 -7.63 -15.23
CA ALA A 109 6.19 -7.49 -16.57
C ALA A 109 4.72 -7.94 -16.63
N LYS A 110 4.36 -9.01 -15.90
CA LYS A 110 2.99 -9.51 -15.80
C LYS A 110 2.15 -8.61 -14.90
N ILE A 111 2.69 -8.18 -13.76
CA ILE A 111 2.01 -7.24 -12.86
C ILE A 111 1.68 -5.93 -13.60
N LYS A 112 2.61 -5.44 -14.42
CA LYS A 112 2.39 -4.22 -15.22
C LYS A 112 1.24 -4.36 -16.22
N ALA A 113 1.02 -5.56 -16.76
CA ALA A 113 -0.01 -5.83 -17.74
C ALA A 113 -1.38 -6.12 -17.11
N GLU A 114 -1.42 -6.90 -16.03
CA GLU A 114 -2.65 -7.48 -15.48
C GLU A 114 -3.00 -6.99 -14.07
N GLY A 115 -2.08 -6.29 -13.41
CA GLY A 115 -2.17 -5.97 -11.99
C GLY A 115 -1.77 -7.14 -11.10
N ILE A 116 -2.14 -7.06 -9.82
CA ILE A 116 -1.80 -8.06 -8.80
C ILE A 116 -3.06 -8.58 -8.10
N THR A 117 -3.07 -9.88 -7.79
CA THR A 117 -4.16 -10.51 -7.04
C THR A 117 -3.94 -10.38 -5.53
N PHE A 118 -5.00 -10.47 -4.74
CA PHE A 118 -4.91 -10.43 -3.27
C PHE A 118 -3.96 -11.49 -2.70
N GLY A 119 -3.98 -12.71 -3.25
CA GLY A 119 -3.07 -13.78 -2.84
C GLY A 119 -1.60 -13.44 -3.10
N ASN A 120 -1.32 -12.80 -4.24
CA ASN A 120 0.03 -12.40 -4.59
C ASN A 120 0.54 -11.24 -3.72
N VAL A 121 -0.34 -10.30 -3.33
CA VAL A 121 0.02 -9.25 -2.36
C VAL A 121 0.45 -9.87 -1.03
N ALA A 122 -0.30 -10.86 -0.53
CA ALA A 122 0.06 -11.57 0.69
C ALA A 122 1.39 -12.34 0.55
N CYS A 123 1.60 -13.01 -0.59
CA CYS A 123 2.86 -13.69 -0.91
C CYS A 123 4.04 -12.71 -0.91
N LEU A 124 3.93 -11.57 -1.58
CA LEU A 124 4.95 -10.53 -1.60
C LEU A 124 5.27 -10.05 -0.19
N ALA A 125 4.24 -9.85 0.64
CA ALA A 125 4.43 -9.41 2.00
C ALA A 125 5.18 -10.45 2.86
N HIS A 126 4.83 -11.73 2.73
CA HIS A 126 5.55 -12.81 3.40
C HIS A 126 7.00 -12.96 2.93
N CYS A 127 7.24 -12.88 1.62
CA CYS A 127 8.58 -12.99 1.04
C CYS A 127 9.52 -11.87 1.49
N ASN A 128 8.97 -10.68 1.77
CA ASN A 128 9.73 -9.56 2.32
C ASN A 128 9.81 -9.59 3.86
N GLY A 129 9.40 -10.68 4.51
CA GLY A 129 9.58 -10.88 5.96
C GLY A 129 8.49 -10.27 6.84
N ALA A 130 7.38 -9.78 6.27
CA ALA A 130 6.24 -9.31 7.05
C ALA A 130 5.48 -10.50 7.66
N LYS A 131 4.96 -10.30 8.88
CA LYS A 131 3.92 -11.18 9.44
C LYS A 131 2.58 -10.74 8.86
N VAL A 132 1.96 -11.61 8.07
CA VAL A 132 0.71 -11.30 7.35
C VAL A 132 -0.36 -12.28 7.76
N GLU A 133 -1.57 -11.76 7.93
CA GLU A 133 -2.79 -12.54 8.10
C GLU A 133 -3.80 -12.07 7.04
N THR A 134 -4.41 -13.02 6.33
CA THR A 134 -5.28 -12.72 5.19
C THR A 134 -6.72 -13.08 5.50
N PHE A 135 -7.63 -12.12 5.32
CA PHE A 135 -9.06 -12.33 5.47
C PHE A 135 -9.75 -12.16 4.12
N ARG A 136 -10.25 -13.26 3.53
CA ARG A 136 -11.04 -13.18 2.29
C ARG A 136 -12.50 -12.91 2.59
N THR A 137 -13.14 -12.15 1.72
CA THR A 137 -14.58 -11.83 1.83
C THR A 137 -15.50 -13.06 1.81
N SER A 138 -15.06 -14.16 1.22
CA SER A 138 -15.79 -15.44 1.24
C SER A 138 -15.70 -16.19 2.58
N GLU A 139 -14.73 -15.82 3.41
CA GLU A 139 -14.36 -16.53 4.65
C GLU A 139 -14.58 -15.67 5.91
N SER A 140 -14.88 -14.37 5.75
CA SER A 140 -15.07 -13.43 6.85
C SER A 140 -16.36 -12.61 6.72
N THR A 141 -16.85 -12.10 7.85
CA THR A 141 -18.00 -11.19 7.88
C THR A 141 -17.56 -9.72 7.98
N VAL A 142 -18.49 -8.80 7.72
CA VAL A 142 -18.26 -7.35 7.92
C VAL A 142 -17.93 -7.05 9.39
N ASP A 143 -18.54 -7.77 10.34
CA ASP A 143 -18.25 -7.60 11.76
C ASP A 143 -16.84 -8.05 12.12
N ASP A 144 -16.35 -9.13 11.50
CA ASP A 144 -14.98 -9.58 11.68
C ASP A 144 -13.99 -8.57 11.09
N PHE A 145 -14.31 -7.98 9.93
CA PHE A 145 -13.50 -6.92 9.32
C PHE A 145 -13.39 -5.69 10.24
N HIS A 146 -14.50 -5.22 10.81
CA HIS A 146 -14.48 -4.08 11.74
C HIS A 146 -13.63 -4.35 12.98
N LYS A 147 -13.73 -5.54 13.56
CA LYS A 147 -12.91 -5.93 14.72
C LYS A 147 -11.41 -5.95 14.37
N SER A 148 -11.06 -6.53 13.22
CA SER A 148 -9.66 -6.60 12.78
C SER A 148 -9.06 -5.22 12.48
N CYS A 149 -9.85 -4.29 11.91
CA CYS A 149 -9.38 -2.93 11.63
C CYS A 149 -9.26 -2.03 12.86
N GLN A 150 -9.97 -2.32 13.96
CA GLN A 150 -9.87 -1.56 15.21
C GLN A 150 -8.61 -1.89 16.04
N LEU A 151 -7.89 -2.95 15.68
CA LEU A 151 -6.69 -3.41 16.39
C LEU A 151 -5.39 -2.79 15.84
N ILE A 152 -5.48 -1.93 14.81
CA ILE A 152 -4.36 -1.29 14.10
C ILE A 152 -4.36 0.21 14.41
#